data_AF-A0A2E9C6H3-F1
#
_entry.id   AF-A0A2E9C6H3-F1
#
_cell.length_a   1.000
_cell.length_b   1.000
_cell.length_c   1.000
_cell.angle_alpha   90.00
_cell.angle_beta   90.00
_cell.angle_gamma   90.00
#
_symmetry.space_group_name_H-M   'P 1'
#
loop_
_entity.id
_entity.type
_entity.pdbx_description
1 polymer ?
#
loop_
_entity_poly.entity_id
_entity_poly.type
_entity_poly.pdbx_seq_one_letter_code
_entity_poly.pdbx_strand_id
1 'polypeptide(L)'
;MYFFNKFLILFSFVFSSIDVAAHGDEGRIEFWKKYYNPTIEVIQEKTPSIKIKLHKIGSFYQLESIIKNFDLTPEEDMRNNNSTRGYVKLFINGDFVTRIYHKRFFMKKMPIGNNEIKAILSSNMDHDLTYKNKLVEDTIYYQFPEYNFAEARAKSYDLFVKCEFSSEGQTRLKELNNQGMTLQESSHYLQCVHDSRSNTLDSFKKQMKKYQLAHYNITQDALLKRIDLWKSYEDNQISLNDARNKNKFIEDSIDVQMNEFIAKIKDNGH
;
A
#
# COMPACT_ATOMS: atom_id res chain seq x y z
N MET A 1 56.16 -23.84 54.98
CA MET A 1 56.92 -25.11 54.90
C MET A 1 56.09 -26.07 54.06
N TYR A 2 56.66 -26.59 52.96
CA TYR A 2 56.11 -27.55 51.97
C TYR A 2 55.03 -27.04 50.98
N PHE A 3 55.37 -26.81 49.69
CA PHE A 3 55.47 -27.75 48.52
C PHE A 3 54.06 -28.14 48.00
N PHE A 4 53.70 -28.29 46.72
CA PHE A 4 54.37 -28.21 45.41
C PHE A 4 53.28 -28.30 44.31
N ASN A 5 53.58 -27.74 43.13
CA ASN A 5 53.20 -28.15 41.77
C ASN A 5 51.75 -28.41 41.29
N LYS A 6 51.35 -27.54 40.35
CA LYS A 6 51.02 -27.83 38.93
C LYS A 6 50.45 -29.22 38.60
N PHE A 7 49.21 -29.24 38.09
CA PHE A 7 48.90 -30.05 36.90
C PHE A 7 47.84 -29.36 36.04
N LEU A 8 48.13 -29.31 34.74
CA LEU A 8 47.43 -28.60 33.68
C LEU A 8 46.69 -29.69 32.89
N ILE A 9 45.36 -29.68 32.87
CA ILE A 9 44.54 -30.60 32.06
C ILE A 9 43.68 -29.76 31.12
N LEU A 10 44.08 -29.77 29.84
CA LEU A 10 43.27 -29.36 28.71
C LEU A 10 42.03 -30.27 28.65
N PHE A 11 40.83 -29.69 28.67
CA PHE A 11 39.61 -30.38 28.28
C PHE A 11 39.17 -29.84 26.92
N SER A 12 39.49 -30.58 25.85
CA SER A 12 38.93 -30.38 24.52
C SER A 12 37.44 -30.75 24.55
N PHE A 13 36.57 -29.74 24.62
CA PHE A 13 35.17 -29.92 24.25
C PHE A 13 35.10 -30.04 22.73
N VAL A 14 34.92 -31.27 22.26
CA VAL A 14 34.43 -31.54 20.90
C VAL A 14 33.00 -31.03 20.86
N PHE A 15 32.82 -29.84 20.28
CA PHE A 15 31.51 -29.36 19.88
C PHE A 15 30.99 -30.31 18.79
N SER A 16 30.06 -31.19 19.16
CA SER A 16 29.16 -31.80 18.18
C SER A 16 28.37 -30.66 17.56
N SER A 17 28.72 -30.27 16.33
CA SER A 17 27.91 -29.42 15.47
C SER A 17 26.54 -30.08 15.33
N ILE A 18 25.55 -29.56 16.04
CA ILE A 18 24.16 -29.76 15.68
C ILE A 18 24.03 -29.10 14.31
N ASP A 19 23.84 -29.91 13.28
CA ASP A 19 23.43 -29.47 11.96
C ASP A 19 22.06 -28.80 12.09
N VAL A 20 22.06 -27.50 12.40
CA VAL A 20 20.91 -26.64 12.20
C VAL A 20 20.84 -26.42 10.70
N ALA A 21 20.17 -27.35 10.01
CA ALA A 21 19.74 -27.16 8.65
C ALA A 21 19.01 -25.81 8.57
N ALA A 22 19.65 -24.86 7.88
CA ALA A 22 19.09 -23.56 7.58
C ALA A 22 17.88 -23.75 6.65
N HIS A 23 16.72 -24.03 7.23
CA HIS A 23 15.44 -23.89 6.56
C HIS A 23 15.24 -22.40 6.24
N GLY A 24 15.12 -22.07 4.96
CA GLY A 24 15.20 -20.71 4.42
C GLY A 24 14.27 -19.70 5.10
N ASP A 25 14.66 -18.43 5.00
CA ASP A 25 14.02 -17.28 5.65
C ASP A 25 12.49 -17.21 5.46
N GLU A 26 11.95 -17.72 4.35
CA GLU A 26 10.50 -17.76 4.11
C GLU A 26 9.74 -18.63 5.12
N GLY A 27 10.24 -19.83 5.44
CA GLY A 27 9.58 -20.73 6.39
C GLY A 27 9.59 -20.18 7.82
N ARG A 28 10.65 -19.44 8.18
CA ARG A 28 10.74 -18.73 9.47
C ARG A 28 9.75 -17.56 9.52
N ILE A 29 9.64 -16.78 8.44
CA ILE A 29 8.67 -15.67 8.35
C ILE A 29 7.24 -16.19 8.38
N GLU A 30 6.93 -17.29 7.69
CA GLU A 30 5.61 -17.92 7.68
C GLU A 30 5.24 -18.49 9.06
N PHE A 31 6.20 -19.14 9.74
CA PHE A 31 6.03 -19.61 11.11
C PHE A 31 5.68 -18.45 12.06
N TRP A 32 6.45 -17.36 12.05
CA TRP A 32 6.17 -16.21 12.91
C TRP A 32 4.85 -15.53 12.56
N LYS A 33 4.50 -15.38 11.27
CA LYS A 33 3.20 -14.85 10.84
C LYS A 33 2.04 -15.69 11.38
N LYS A 34 2.16 -17.02 11.36
CA LYS A 34 1.15 -17.95 11.88
C LYS A 34 1.12 -18.01 13.40
N TYR A 35 2.27 -17.86 14.05
CA TYR A 35 2.41 -17.83 15.51
C TYR A 35 1.80 -16.56 16.12
N TYR A 36 2.02 -15.40 15.48
CA TYR A 36 1.47 -14.13 15.95
C TYR A 36 0.02 -13.87 15.51
N ASN A 37 -0.49 -14.60 14.51
CA ASN A 37 -1.90 -14.53 14.07
C ASN A 37 -2.54 -15.93 14.14
N PRO A 38 -2.84 -16.42 15.36
CA PRO A 38 -3.47 -17.71 15.52
C PRO A 38 -4.83 -17.76 14.82
N THR A 39 -5.21 -18.93 14.32
CA THR A 39 -6.49 -19.16 13.64
C THR A 39 -7.31 -20.22 14.36
N ILE A 40 -8.63 -20.15 14.18
CA ILE A 40 -9.57 -21.19 14.63
C ILE A 40 -10.39 -21.67 13.44
N GLU A 41 -10.39 -22.98 13.20
CA GLU A 41 -11.17 -23.57 12.13
C GLU A 41 -12.64 -23.71 12.57
N VAL A 42 -13.54 -23.28 11.70
CA VAL A 42 -14.99 -23.40 11.90
C VAL A 42 -15.39 -24.87 11.74
N ILE A 43 -15.76 -25.50 12.84
CA ILE A 43 -16.22 -26.91 12.88
C ILE A 43 -17.74 -27.07 12.83
N GLN A 44 -18.50 -25.99 12.97
CA GLN A 44 -19.96 -26.05 13.05
C GLN A 44 -20.64 -26.20 11.68
N GLU A 45 -21.81 -26.86 11.63
CA GLU A 45 -22.57 -27.08 10.39
C GLU A 45 -22.95 -25.77 9.70
N LYS A 46 -23.30 -24.74 10.48
CA LYS A 46 -23.63 -23.41 9.98
C LYS A 46 -22.41 -22.51 9.98
N THR A 47 -21.74 -22.42 8.83
CA THR A 47 -20.54 -21.59 8.68
C THR A 47 -20.84 -20.10 8.97
N PRO A 48 -20.04 -19.45 9.84
CA PRO A 48 -20.02 -18.00 9.99
C PRO A 48 -19.76 -17.29 8.67
N SER A 49 -20.39 -16.14 8.49
CA SER A 49 -20.09 -15.28 7.36
C SER A 49 -20.22 -13.82 7.75
N ILE A 50 -19.38 -12.97 7.18
CA ILE A 50 -19.46 -11.52 7.29
C ILE A 50 -19.63 -10.90 5.91
N LYS A 51 -20.41 -9.82 5.85
CA LYS A 51 -20.38 -8.84 4.76
C LYS A 51 -20.32 -7.45 5.35
N ILE A 52 -19.56 -6.55 4.76
CA ILE A 52 -19.48 -5.16 5.17
C ILE A 52 -20.11 -4.23 4.14
N LYS A 53 -20.75 -3.17 4.62
CA LYS A 53 -21.28 -2.08 3.80
C LYS A 53 -20.88 -0.74 4.39
N LEU A 54 -20.42 0.16 3.55
CA LEU A 54 -20.10 1.53 3.96
C LEU A 54 -21.28 2.44 3.65
N HIS A 55 -21.79 3.13 4.67
CA HIS A 55 -22.85 4.11 4.56
C HIS A 55 -22.31 5.52 4.81
N LYS A 56 -22.62 6.46 3.92
CA LYS A 56 -22.31 7.88 4.11
C LYS A 56 -23.44 8.54 4.91
N ILE A 57 -23.11 9.18 6.01
CA ILE A 57 -24.05 9.86 6.91
C ILE A 57 -23.57 11.28 7.14
N GLY A 58 -24.09 12.22 6.34
CA GLY A 58 -23.59 13.59 6.28
C GLY A 58 -22.11 13.62 5.87
N SER A 59 -21.26 14.17 6.73
CA SER A 59 -19.80 14.24 6.54
C SER A 59 -19.04 13.03 7.08
N PHE A 60 -19.73 12.04 7.64
CA PHE A 60 -19.13 10.87 8.29
C PHE A 60 -19.49 9.57 7.57
N TYR A 61 -18.78 8.50 7.94
CA TYR A 61 -19.03 7.17 7.40
C TYR A 61 -19.38 6.21 8.53
N GLN A 62 -20.27 5.27 8.23
CA GLN A 62 -20.65 4.20 9.13
C GLN A 62 -20.47 2.86 8.41
N LEU A 63 -19.62 2.00 8.97
CA LEU A 63 -19.43 0.63 8.50
C LEU A 63 -20.50 -0.26 9.13
N GLU A 64 -21.32 -0.92 8.33
CA GLU A 64 -22.28 -1.93 8.78
C GLU A 64 -21.72 -3.34 8.54
N SER A 65 -21.60 -4.12 9.61
CA SER A 65 -21.23 -5.53 9.58
C SER A 65 -22.49 -6.40 9.58
N ILE A 66 -22.74 -7.09 8.47
CA ILE A 66 -23.83 -8.03 8.28
C ILE A 66 -23.29 -9.44 8.54
N ILE A 67 -23.54 -9.96 9.72
CA ILE A 67 -23.00 -11.23 10.19
C ILE A 67 -24.09 -12.30 10.20
N LYS A 68 -23.73 -13.55 9.89
CA LYS A 68 -24.59 -14.72 10.03
C LYS A 68 -23.85 -15.83 10.76
N ASN A 69 -24.58 -16.60 11.57
CA ASN A 69 -24.09 -17.77 12.31
C ASN A 69 -22.88 -17.47 13.22
N PHE A 70 -22.82 -16.26 13.76
CA PHE A 70 -21.77 -15.79 14.66
C PHE A 70 -22.29 -14.62 15.49
N ASP A 71 -22.04 -14.66 16.80
CA ASP A 71 -22.51 -13.66 17.75
C ASP A 71 -21.37 -12.72 18.15
N LEU A 72 -21.67 -11.41 18.17
CA LEU A 72 -20.73 -10.41 18.69
C LEU A 72 -20.91 -10.28 20.20
N THR A 73 -19.86 -10.57 20.97
CA THR A 73 -19.95 -10.73 22.44
C THR A 73 -18.89 -9.89 23.16
N PRO A 74 -19.06 -8.55 23.26
CA PRO A 74 -18.12 -7.68 23.96
C PRO A 74 -17.89 -8.06 25.44
N GLU A 75 -18.91 -8.60 26.10
CA GLU A 75 -18.85 -9.08 27.48
C GLU A 75 -17.95 -10.30 27.69
N GLU A 76 -17.64 -11.03 26.62
CA GLU A 76 -16.76 -12.19 26.63
C GLU A 76 -15.35 -11.87 26.10
N ASP A 77 -14.97 -10.59 25.91
CA ASP A 77 -13.63 -10.22 25.42
C ASP A 77 -12.53 -10.83 26.29
N MET A 78 -11.49 -11.36 25.63
CA MET A 78 -10.39 -12.13 26.23
C MET A 78 -10.81 -13.43 26.94
N ARG A 79 -12.02 -13.93 26.69
CA ARG A 79 -12.54 -15.21 27.22
C ARG A 79 -13.05 -16.07 26.06
N ASN A 80 -13.13 -17.39 26.23
CA ASN A 80 -13.77 -18.29 25.25
C ASN A 80 -13.22 -18.24 23.80
N ASN A 81 -12.26 -19.13 23.51
CA ASN A 81 -11.78 -19.32 22.14
C ASN A 81 -12.67 -20.29 21.34
N ASN A 82 -13.69 -19.78 20.65
CA ASN A 82 -14.56 -20.60 19.80
C ASN A 82 -14.93 -19.87 18.48
N SER A 83 -15.48 -20.63 17.53
CA SER A 83 -15.87 -20.16 16.20
C SER A 83 -17.32 -19.65 16.10
N THR A 84 -18.02 -19.51 17.23
CA THR A 84 -19.42 -19.06 17.28
C THR A 84 -19.58 -17.65 17.83
N ARG A 85 -18.58 -17.16 18.58
CA ARG A 85 -18.64 -15.90 19.32
C ARG A 85 -17.33 -15.15 19.21
N GLY A 86 -17.40 -13.82 19.20
CA GLY A 86 -16.21 -12.99 19.10
C GLY A 86 -16.49 -11.56 18.67
N TYR A 87 -15.61 -11.05 17.80
CA TYR A 87 -15.69 -9.71 17.24
C TYR A 87 -15.18 -9.65 15.81
N VAL A 88 -15.32 -8.48 15.19
CA VAL A 88 -14.75 -8.21 13.87
C VAL A 88 -13.47 -7.39 14.03
N LYS A 89 -12.35 -7.83 13.46
CA LYS A 89 -11.16 -6.99 13.28
C LYS A 89 -11.33 -6.13 12.03
N LEU A 90 -11.20 -4.82 12.19
CA LEU A 90 -11.21 -3.87 11.09
C LEU A 90 -9.78 -3.48 10.71
N PHE A 91 -9.48 -3.60 9.43
CA PHE A 91 -8.24 -3.12 8.82
C PHE A 91 -8.56 -2.09 7.73
N ILE A 92 -7.73 -1.05 7.63
CA ILE A 92 -7.78 -0.10 6.52
C ILE A 92 -6.38 0.01 5.92
N ASN A 93 -6.25 -0.25 4.61
CA ASN A 93 -4.99 -0.25 3.88
C ASN A 93 -3.91 -1.18 4.51
N GLY A 94 -4.35 -2.29 5.12
CA GLY A 94 -3.48 -3.24 5.80
C GLY A 94 -3.22 -2.94 7.28
N ASP A 95 -3.53 -1.72 7.75
CA ASP A 95 -3.32 -1.34 9.15
C ASP A 95 -4.52 -1.73 10.02
N PHE A 96 -4.24 -2.36 11.17
CA PHE A 96 -5.28 -2.65 12.16
C PHE A 96 -5.83 -1.33 12.74
N VAL A 97 -7.15 -1.17 12.67
CA VAL A 97 -7.83 0.04 13.15
C VAL A 97 -8.46 -0.19 14.52
N THR A 98 -9.33 -1.19 14.64
CA THR A 98 -10.07 -1.48 15.87
C THR A 98 -10.81 -2.81 15.83
N ARG A 99 -11.36 -3.21 16.98
CA ARG A 99 -12.33 -4.31 17.12
C ARG A 99 -13.76 -3.75 17.06
N ILE A 100 -14.65 -4.42 16.33
CA ILE A 100 -16.06 -4.05 16.21
C ILE A 100 -16.92 -5.13 16.88
N TYR A 101 -17.62 -4.73 17.94
CA TYR A 101 -18.57 -5.57 18.69
C TYR A 101 -20.04 -5.27 18.39
N HIS A 102 -20.30 -4.34 17.47
CA HIS A 102 -21.67 -3.90 17.16
C HIS A 102 -21.92 -3.97 15.66
N LYS A 103 -23.19 -4.12 15.28
CA LYS A 103 -23.60 -4.16 13.87
C LYS A 103 -23.12 -2.95 13.07
N ARG A 104 -23.02 -1.78 13.69
CA ARG A 104 -22.58 -0.56 13.01
C ARG A 104 -21.46 0.13 13.77
N PHE A 105 -20.42 0.52 13.04
CA PHE A 105 -19.25 1.22 13.55
C PHE A 105 -19.12 2.59 12.89
N PHE A 106 -19.00 3.64 13.70
CA PHE A 106 -18.82 5.00 13.21
C PHE A 106 -17.34 5.29 12.93
N MET A 107 -17.03 5.66 11.69
CA MET A 107 -15.68 5.96 11.26
C MET A 107 -15.42 7.47 11.38
N LYS A 108 -14.56 7.84 12.34
CA LYS A 108 -14.24 9.23 12.64
C LYS A 108 -13.49 9.93 11.49
N LYS A 109 -12.62 9.20 10.78
CA LYS A 109 -11.84 9.71 9.65
C LYS A 109 -11.68 8.60 8.61
N MET A 110 -11.85 8.95 7.35
CA MET A 110 -11.46 8.12 6.21
C MET A 110 -10.11 8.60 5.68
N PRO A 111 -9.13 7.71 5.45
CA PRO A 111 -7.89 8.12 4.82
C PRO A 111 -8.17 8.62 3.40
N ILE A 112 -7.36 9.57 2.95
CA ILE A 112 -7.48 10.14 1.60
C ILE A 112 -6.84 9.16 0.62
N GLY A 113 -7.52 8.87 -0.48
CA GLY A 113 -7.04 7.96 -1.53
C GLY A 113 -8.00 6.80 -1.80
N ASN A 114 -7.52 5.83 -2.58
CA ASN A 114 -8.18 4.53 -2.70
C ASN A 114 -7.91 3.75 -1.43
N ASN A 115 -8.96 3.43 -0.68
CA ASN A 115 -8.83 2.69 0.57
C ASN A 115 -9.33 1.26 0.40
N GLU A 116 -8.53 0.29 0.84
CA GLU A 116 -8.98 -1.07 1.13
C GLU A 116 -9.54 -1.09 2.56
N ILE A 117 -10.79 -1.50 2.73
CA ILE A 117 -11.41 -1.70 4.05
C ILE A 117 -11.70 -3.19 4.19
N LYS A 118 -11.01 -3.85 5.11
CA LYS A 118 -11.11 -5.29 5.34
C LYS A 118 -11.64 -5.58 6.73
N ALA A 119 -12.54 -6.56 6.80
CA ALA A 119 -13.15 -7.01 8.04
C ALA A 119 -13.02 -8.52 8.18
N ILE A 120 -12.41 -8.97 9.29
CA ILE A 120 -12.16 -10.40 9.57
C ILE A 120 -12.95 -10.79 10.83
N LEU A 121 -13.63 -11.93 10.83
CA LEU A 121 -14.20 -12.48 12.06
C LEU A 121 -13.10 -13.12 12.91
N SER A 122 -13.08 -12.79 14.19
CA SER A 122 -12.11 -13.32 15.15
C SER A 122 -12.80 -13.74 16.44
N SER A 123 -12.29 -14.80 17.08
CA SER A 123 -12.76 -15.21 18.39
C SER A 123 -12.42 -14.15 19.44
N ASN A 124 -13.07 -14.23 20.60
CA ASN A 124 -12.79 -13.36 21.74
C ASN A 124 -11.34 -13.49 22.28
N MET A 125 -10.59 -14.52 21.87
CA MET A 125 -9.16 -14.68 22.19
C MET A 125 -8.23 -14.20 21.08
N ASP A 126 -8.72 -13.36 20.16
CA ASP A 126 -7.91 -12.74 19.09
C ASP A 126 -7.48 -13.71 17.97
N HIS A 127 -8.13 -14.88 17.87
CA HIS A 127 -7.85 -15.87 16.82
C HIS A 127 -8.76 -15.67 15.62
N ASP A 128 -8.21 -15.61 14.42
CA ASP A 128 -9.00 -15.37 13.21
C ASP A 128 -9.75 -16.63 12.77
N LEU A 129 -11.02 -16.47 12.40
CA LEU A 129 -11.85 -17.59 11.95
C LEU A 129 -11.45 -18.00 10.54
N THR A 130 -11.30 -19.32 10.37
CA THR A 130 -11.00 -19.95 9.09
C THR A 130 -12.03 -21.01 8.77
N TYR A 131 -12.40 -21.15 7.51
CA TYR A 131 -13.24 -22.24 7.00
C TYR A 131 -12.61 -22.79 5.73
N LYS A 132 -12.28 -24.09 5.73
CA LYS A 132 -11.53 -24.76 4.68
C LYS A 132 -10.21 -24.03 4.37
N ASN A 133 -9.47 -23.66 5.43
CA ASN A 133 -8.21 -22.90 5.35
C ASN A 133 -8.33 -21.51 4.71
N LYS A 134 -9.53 -20.92 4.62
CA LYS A 134 -9.73 -19.55 4.16
C LYS A 134 -10.30 -18.70 5.28
N LEU A 135 -9.80 -17.47 5.43
CA LEU A 135 -10.32 -16.52 6.40
C LEU A 135 -11.80 -16.23 6.15
N VAL A 136 -12.56 -16.10 7.23
CA VAL A 136 -13.93 -15.60 7.18
C VAL A 136 -13.87 -14.08 7.23
N GLU A 137 -13.73 -13.47 6.05
CA GLU A 137 -13.53 -12.04 5.87
C GLU A 137 -14.40 -11.44 4.76
N ASP A 138 -14.51 -10.11 4.75
CA ASP A 138 -15.03 -9.34 3.61
C ASP A 138 -14.18 -8.09 3.39
N THR A 139 -14.06 -7.67 2.14
CA THR A 139 -13.22 -6.51 1.75
C THR A 139 -13.98 -5.63 0.76
N ILE A 140 -13.99 -4.33 1.01
CA ILE A 140 -14.53 -3.32 0.09
C ILE A 140 -13.47 -2.28 -0.23
N TYR A 141 -13.53 -1.73 -1.44
CA TYR A 141 -12.65 -0.66 -1.90
C TYR A 141 -13.43 0.65 -1.98
N TYR A 142 -12.90 1.72 -1.37
CA TYR A 142 -13.58 3.01 -1.33
C TYR A 142 -12.61 4.18 -1.51
N GLN A 143 -12.86 5.02 -2.51
CA GLN A 143 -12.10 6.24 -2.77
C GLN A 143 -12.63 7.39 -1.91
N PHE A 144 -11.78 8.00 -1.07
CA PHE A 144 -12.14 9.16 -0.27
C PHE A 144 -11.19 10.37 -0.50
N PRO A 145 -11.72 11.60 -0.50
CA PRO A 145 -13.14 11.92 -0.63
C PRO A 145 -13.64 11.57 -2.04
N GLU A 146 -14.96 11.45 -2.15
CA GLU A 146 -15.62 11.37 -3.44
C GLU A 146 -15.34 12.66 -4.20
N TYR A 147 -14.58 12.56 -5.28
CA TYR A 147 -14.40 13.63 -6.22
C TYR A 147 -15.27 13.36 -7.44
N ASN A 148 -15.81 14.39 -8.06
CA ASN A 148 -16.07 14.32 -9.49
C ASN A 148 -14.75 14.50 -10.26
N PHE A 149 -14.73 14.15 -11.55
CA PHE A 149 -13.50 14.23 -12.35
C PHE A 149 -12.86 15.63 -12.37
N ALA A 150 -13.66 16.70 -12.34
CA ALA A 150 -13.14 18.07 -12.34
C ALA A 150 -12.42 18.41 -11.01
N GLU A 151 -13.01 18.01 -9.88
CA GLU A 151 -12.41 18.18 -8.55
C GLU A 151 -11.15 17.32 -8.39
N ALA A 152 -11.16 16.08 -8.91
CA ALA A 152 -9.99 15.21 -8.91
C ALA A 152 -8.83 15.85 -9.69
N ARG A 153 -9.12 16.46 -10.85
CA ARG A 153 -8.13 17.20 -11.64
C ARG A 153 -7.59 18.42 -10.90
N ALA A 154 -8.46 19.21 -10.27
CA ALA A 154 -8.06 20.38 -9.49
C ALA A 154 -7.17 19.98 -8.30
N LYS A 155 -7.52 18.89 -7.60
CA LYS A 155 -6.72 18.36 -6.50
C LYS A 155 -5.36 17.81 -6.95
N SER A 156 -5.33 17.06 -8.04
CA SER A 156 -4.05 16.56 -8.59
C SER A 156 -3.12 17.73 -8.91
N TYR A 157 -3.66 18.84 -9.43
CA TYR A 157 -2.90 20.07 -9.64
C TYR A 157 -2.40 20.68 -8.33
N ASP A 158 -3.25 20.83 -7.31
CA ASP A 158 -2.86 21.35 -5.98
C ASP A 158 -1.74 20.50 -5.33
N LEU A 159 -1.87 19.17 -5.37
CA LEU A 159 -0.86 18.25 -4.84
C LEU A 159 0.46 18.33 -5.62
N PHE A 160 0.39 18.45 -6.95
CA PHE A 160 1.56 18.67 -7.80
C PHE A 160 2.28 19.98 -7.45
N VAL A 161 1.54 21.07 -7.28
CA VAL A 161 2.08 22.38 -6.88
C VAL A 161 2.79 22.27 -5.51
N LYS A 162 2.22 21.53 -4.55
CA LYS A 162 2.86 21.31 -3.24
C LYS A 162 4.21 20.59 -3.31
N CYS A 163 4.48 19.78 -4.34
CA CYS A 163 5.80 19.17 -4.54
C CYS A 163 6.90 20.24 -4.69
N GLU A 164 6.58 21.43 -5.20
CA GLU A 164 7.52 22.55 -5.39
C GLU A 164 7.52 23.52 -4.19
N PHE A 165 6.34 23.87 -3.67
CA PHE A 165 6.20 24.95 -2.68
C PHE A 165 6.20 24.47 -1.22
N SER A 166 6.26 23.16 -0.96
CA SER A 166 6.46 22.65 0.40
C SER A 166 7.83 23.04 0.96
N SER A 167 8.01 23.00 2.28
CA SER A 167 9.30 23.24 2.91
C SER A 167 10.39 22.29 2.41
N GLU A 168 10.02 21.03 2.17
CA GLU A 168 10.89 20.03 1.57
C GLU A 168 11.21 20.37 0.11
N GLY A 169 10.22 20.72 -0.70
CA GLY A 169 10.40 21.14 -2.09
C GLY A 169 11.31 22.35 -2.23
N GLN A 170 11.14 23.38 -1.38
CA GLN A 170 11.99 24.57 -1.36
C GLN A 170 13.44 24.26 -0.93
N THR A 171 13.59 23.37 0.05
CA THR A 171 14.92 22.90 0.49
C THR A 171 15.63 22.17 -0.66
N ARG A 172 14.91 21.26 -1.31
CA ARG A 172 15.43 20.49 -2.45
C ARG A 172 15.78 21.37 -3.64
N LEU A 173 14.94 22.35 -3.97
CA LEU A 173 15.23 23.34 -5.01
C LEU A 173 16.55 24.07 -4.74
N LYS A 174 16.80 24.47 -3.49
CA LYS A 174 18.04 25.13 -3.10
C LYS A 174 19.26 24.20 -3.28
N GLU A 175 19.14 22.93 -2.91
CA GLU A 175 20.19 21.93 -3.13
C GLU A 175 20.52 21.76 -4.62
N LEU A 176 19.50 21.60 -5.45
CA LEU A 176 19.64 21.42 -6.90
C LEU A 176 20.22 22.68 -7.56
N ASN A 177 19.79 23.87 -7.15
CA ASN A 177 20.33 25.13 -7.67
C ASN A 177 21.85 25.25 -7.42
N ASN A 178 22.35 24.77 -6.28
CA ASN A 178 23.79 24.74 -6.00
C ASN A 178 24.57 23.81 -6.96
N GLN A 179 23.89 22.87 -7.60
CA GLN A 179 24.41 21.96 -8.61
C GLN A 179 24.12 22.46 -10.04
N GLY A 180 23.54 23.65 -10.20
CA GLY A 180 23.12 24.18 -11.50
C GLY A 180 21.96 23.39 -12.12
N MET A 181 21.10 22.80 -11.29
CA MET A 181 19.96 21.97 -11.68
C MET A 181 18.62 22.59 -11.26
N THR A 182 17.54 22.16 -11.91
CA THR A 182 16.16 22.56 -11.58
C THR A 182 15.39 21.44 -10.88
N LEU A 183 14.24 21.74 -10.27
CA LEU A 183 13.37 20.72 -9.65
C LEU A 183 12.90 19.64 -10.65
N GLN A 184 12.70 19.98 -11.91
CA GLN A 184 12.30 19.04 -12.96
C GLN A 184 13.41 18.06 -13.35
N GLU A 185 14.62 18.28 -12.81
CA GLU A 185 15.82 17.46 -12.96
C GLU A 185 16.08 16.60 -11.70
N SER A 186 15.03 16.32 -10.92
CA SER A 186 15.09 15.53 -9.69
C SER A 186 14.11 14.36 -9.79
N SER A 187 14.60 13.14 -9.59
CA SER A 187 13.74 11.95 -9.64
C SER A 187 12.66 12.00 -8.56
N HIS A 188 13.02 12.50 -7.38
CA HIS A 188 12.12 12.65 -6.24
C HIS A 188 10.96 13.60 -6.55
N TYR A 189 11.25 14.75 -7.16
CA TYR A 189 10.20 15.70 -7.55
C TYR A 189 9.27 15.09 -8.60
N LEU A 190 9.84 14.47 -9.64
CA LEU A 190 9.06 13.82 -10.69
C LEU A 190 8.19 12.67 -10.17
N GLN A 191 8.69 11.90 -9.18
CA GLN A 191 7.92 10.88 -8.48
C GLN A 191 6.72 11.49 -7.76
N CYS A 192 6.92 12.59 -7.04
CA CYS A 192 5.82 13.32 -6.38
C CYS A 192 4.76 13.79 -7.40
N VAL A 193 5.18 14.30 -8.57
CA VAL A 193 4.26 14.69 -9.65
C VAL A 193 3.49 13.48 -10.18
N HIS A 194 4.19 12.38 -10.44
CA HIS A 194 3.60 11.14 -10.94
C HIS A 194 2.55 10.60 -9.97
N ASP A 195 2.89 10.51 -8.69
CA ASP A 195 2.04 9.94 -7.64
C ASP A 195 0.84 10.82 -7.34
N SER A 196 1.00 12.14 -7.37
CA SER A 196 -0.12 13.09 -7.30
C SER A 196 -1.16 12.79 -8.41
N ARG A 197 -0.70 12.49 -9.63
CA ARG A 197 -1.56 12.22 -10.77
C ARG A 197 -2.15 10.82 -10.76
N SER A 198 -1.37 9.78 -10.52
CA SER A 198 -1.85 8.38 -10.50
C SER A 198 -2.83 8.16 -9.36
N ASN A 199 -2.45 8.53 -8.13
CA ASN A 199 -3.27 8.31 -6.94
C ASN A 199 -4.59 9.09 -6.95
N THR A 200 -4.67 10.19 -7.72
CA THR A 200 -5.88 11.02 -7.80
C THR A 200 -6.73 10.73 -9.04
N LEU A 201 -6.12 10.44 -10.20
CA LEU A 201 -6.85 10.38 -11.48
C LEU A 201 -7.03 8.97 -12.04
N ASP A 202 -6.31 7.95 -11.56
CA ASP A 202 -6.42 6.59 -12.12
C ASP A 202 -7.82 6.00 -11.97
N SER A 203 -8.49 6.25 -10.83
CA SER A 203 -9.88 5.83 -10.60
C SER A 203 -10.88 6.52 -11.53
N PHE A 204 -10.49 7.62 -12.18
CA PHE A 204 -11.32 8.39 -13.11
C PHE A 204 -11.00 8.12 -14.58
N LYS A 205 -10.07 7.21 -14.92
CA LYS A 205 -9.72 6.86 -16.30
C LYS A 205 -10.94 6.52 -17.17
N LYS A 206 -11.93 5.83 -16.60
CA LYS A 206 -13.18 5.46 -17.28
C LYS A 206 -14.06 6.66 -17.66
N GLN A 207 -13.88 7.80 -16.99
CA GLN A 207 -14.64 9.04 -17.23
C GLN A 207 -13.92 9.97 -18.22
N MET A 208 -12.64 9.70 -18.52
CA MET A 208 -11.86 10.51 -19.47
C MET A 208 -12.33 10.28 -20.90
N LYS A 209 -12.45 11.35 -21.69
CA LYS A 209 -12.66 11.22 -23.13
C LYS A 209 -11.45 10.53 -23.78
N LYS A 210 -11.66 9.90 -24.94
CA LYS A 210 -10.62 9.14 -25.68
C LYS A 210 -9.28 9.88 -25.79
N TYR A 211 -9.28 11.14 -26.21
CA TYR A 211 -8.06 11.97 -26.30
C TYR A 211 -7.46 12.32 -24.93
N GLN A 212 -8.29 12.56 -23.92
CA GLN A 212 -7.82 12.86 -22.57
C GLN A 212 -7.13 11.65 -21.94
N LEU A 213 -7.71 10.45 -22.11
CA LEU A 213 -7.13 9.21 -21.62
C LEU A 213 -5.79 8.91 -22.28
N ALA A 214 -5.69 9.11 -23.60
CA ALA A 214 -4.44 8.92 -24.32
C ALA A 214 -3.35 9.90 -23.86
N HIS A 215 -3.66 11.20 -23.82
CA HIS A 215 -2.74 12.19 -23.30
C HIS A 215 -2.30 11.88 -21.87
N TYR A 216 -3.23 11.47 -21.00
CA TYR A 216 -2.92 11.06 -19.64
C TYR A 216 -1.92 9.90 -19.60
N ASN A 217 -2.20 8.81 -20.33
CA ASN A 217 -1.35 7.63 -20.33
C ASN A 217 0.05 7.92 -20.90
N ILE A 218 0.13 8.63 -22.03
CA ILE A 218 1.42 9.01 -22.66
C ILE A 218 2.24 9.87 -21.69
N THR A 219 1.59 10.84 -21.01
CA THR A 219 2.29 11.72 -20.08
C THR A 219 2.78 10.96 -18.83
N GLN A 220 1.98 10.03 -18.29
CA GLN A 220 2.39 9.22 -17.13
C GLN A 220 3.55 8.28 -17.48
N ASP A 221 3.53 7.67 -18.67
CA ASP A 221 4.63 6.84 -19.17
C ASP A 221 5.91 7.67 -19.35
N ALA A 222 5.80 8.87 -19.93
CA ALA A 222 6.93 9.79 -20.04
C ALA A 222 7.48 10.22 -18.67
N LEU A 223 6.61 10.47 -17.68
CA LEU A 223 7.04 10.78 -16.31
C LEU A 223 7.82 9.62 -15.68
N LEU A 224 7.35 8.38 -15.82
CA LEU A 224 8.07 7.20 -15.31
C LEU A 224 9.46 7.07 -15.94
N LYS A 225 9.55 7.19 -17.27
CA LYS A 225 10.85 7.16 -17.98
C LYS A 225 11.80 8.26 -17.52
N ARG A 226 11.28 9.46 -17.24
CA ARG A 226 12.08 10.56 -16.71
C ARG A 226 12.54 10.31 -15.28
N ILE A 227 11.68 9.74 -14.43
CA ILE A 227 12.04 9.37 -13.05
C ILE A 227 13.24 8.41 -13.09
N ASP A 228 13.16 7.35 -13.89
CA ASP A 228 14.23 6.37 -14.00
C ASP A 228 15.52 6.99 -14.57
N LEU A 229 15.41 7.88 -15.56
CA LEU A 229 16.54 8.61 -16.11
C LEU A 229 17.25 9.47 -15.06
N TRP A 230 16.49 10.22 -14.25
CA TRP A 230 17.07 11.08 -13.21
C TRP A 230 17.63 10.26 -12.03
N LYS A 231 17.04 9.10 -11.71
CA LYS A 231 17.67 8.14 -10.79
C LYS A 231 19.03 7.67 -11.31
N SER A 232 19.14 7.32 -12.59
CA SER A 232 20.44 6.95 -13.18
C SER A 232 21.47 8.07 -13.07
N TYR A 233 21.08 9.34 -13.18
CA TYR A 233 21.99 10.47 -12.94
C TYR A 233 22.37 10.59 -11.45
N GLU A 234 21.39 10.53 -10.55
CA GLU A 234 21.60 10.62 -9.09
C GLU A 234 22.47 9.48 -8.56
N ASP A 235 22.40 8.31 -9.19
CA ASP A 235 23.24 7.12 -8.94
C ASP A 235 24.60 7.17 -9.66
N ASN A 236 24.94 8.30 -10.29
CA ASN A 236 26.19 8.54 -11.04
C ASN A 236 26.44 7.58 -12.23
N GLN A 237 25.38 7.02 -12.82
CA GLN A 237 25.49 6.12 -13.98
C GLN A 237 25.62 6.87 -15.31
N ILE A 238 25.15 8.12 -15.36
CA ILE A 238 25.19 8.99 -16.55
C ILE A 238 25.59 10.41 -16.16
N SER A 239 26.14 11.18 -17.11
CA SER A 239 26.46 12.58 -16.89
C SER A 239 25.20 13.46 -16.87
N LEU A 240 25.29 14.65 -16.24
CA LEU A 240 24.19 15.63 -16.25
C LEU A 240 23.80 16.04 -17.67
N ASN A 241 24.77 16.19 -18.57
CA ASN A 241 24.51 16.55 -19.95
C ASN A 241 23.77 15.44 -20.71
N ASP A 242 24.15 14.18 -20.49
CA ASP A 242 23.45 13.03 -21.09
C ASP A 242 22.03 12.90 -20.55
N ALA A 243 21.84 13.12 -19.24
CA ALA A 243 20.53 13.15 -18.62
C ALA A 243 19.63 14.23 -19.25
N ARG A 244 20.13 15.45 -19.42
CA ARG A 244 19.39 16.55 -20.07
C ARG A 244 18.99 16.23 -21.51
N ASN A 245 19.92 15.70 -22.30
CA ASN A 245 19.67 15.34 -23.70
C ASN A 245 18.61 14.24 -23.82
N LYS A 246 18.71 13.19 -22.99
CA LYS A 246 17.73 12.11 -22.95
C LYS A 246 16.38 12.59 -22.41
N ASN A 247 16.37 13.47 -21.41
CA ASN A 247 15.13 14.02 -20.84
C ASN A 247 14.37 14.80 -21.90
N LYS A 248 15.06 15.65 -22.66
CA LYS A 248 14.46 16.39 -23.78
C LYS A 248 13.84 15.46 -24.81
N PHE A 249 14.54 14.39 -25.19
CA PHE A 249 13.99 13.39 -26.13
C PHE A 249 12.70 12.76 -25.60
N ILE A 250 12.63 12.45 -24.30
CA ILE A 250 11.41 11.90 -23.68
C ILE A 250 10.27 12.93 -23.72
N GLU A 251 10.54 14.19 -23.38
CA GLU A 251 9.53 15.27 -23.42
C GLU A 251 9.01 15.49 -24.84
N ASP A 252 9.89 15.60 -25.83
CA ASP A 252 9.54 15.77 -27.24
C ASP A 252 8.73 14.56 -27.77
N SER A 253 8.96 13.35 -27.23
CA SER A 253 8.23 12.15 -27.64
C SER A 253 6.74 12.16 -27.26
N ILE A 254 6.33 12.99 -26.29
CA ILE A 254 4.92 13.08 -25.86
C ILE A 254 4.06 13.59 -27.02
N ASP A 255 4.49 14.68 -27.66
CA ASP A 255 3.76 15.28 -28.78
C ASP A 255 3.75 14.36 -30.00
N VAL A 256 4.87 13.68 -30.27
CA VAL A 256 4.96 12.67 -31.34
C VAL A 256 3.94 11.56 -31.12
N GLN A 257 3.92 10.95 -29.94
CA GLN A 257 3.00 9.87 -29.60
C GLN A 257 1.53 10.34 -29.64
N MET A 258 1.26 11.57 -29.21
CA MET A 258 -0.09 12.12 -29.26
C MET A 258 -0.55 12.36 -30.71
N ASN A 259 0.33 12.84 -31.58
CA ASN A 259 0.05 13.01 -33.00
C ASN A 259 -0.19 11.67 -33.70
N GLU A 260 0.62 10.65 -33.41
CA GLU A 260 0.40 9.28 -33.90
C GLU A 260 -0.95 8.73 -33.45
N PHE A 261 -1.33 8.96 -32.19
CA PHE A 261 -2.63 8.56 -31.67
C PHE A 261 -3.78 9.26 -32.41
N ILE A 262 -3.67 10.57 -32.65
CA ILE A 262 -4.66 11.34 -33.41
C ILE A 262 -4.78 10.79 -34.84
N ALA A 263 -3.66 10.52 -35.52
CA ALA A 263 -3.66 9.95 -36.87
C ALA A 263 -4.36 8.58 -36.90
N LYS A 264 -3.98 7.67 -35.99
CA LYS A 264 -4.61 6.34 -35.85
C LYS A 264 -6.11 6.42 -35.60
N ILE A 265 -6.60 7.41 -34.84
CA ILE A 265 -8.04 7.58 -34.63
C ILE A 265 -8.74 8.03 -35.90
N LYS A 266 -8.15 8.96 -36.66
CA LYS A 266 -8.72 9.45 -37.90
C LYS A 266 -8.83 8.33 -38.93
N ASP A 267 -7.81 7.48 -39.02
CA ASP A 267 -7.76 6.36 -39.97
C ASP A 267 -8.75 5.23 -39.62
N ASN A 268 -9.07 5.04 -38.34
CA ASN A 268 -10.04 4.04 -37.87
C ASN A 268 -11.49 4.57 -37.76
N GLY A 269 -11.74 5.80 -38.22
CA GLY A 269 -13.04 6.47 -38.17
C GLY A 269 -13.71 6.55 -39.53
N HIS A 270 -14.11 5.39 -40.08
CA HIS A 270 -15.23 5.26 -41.02
C HIS A 270 -16.44 4.68 -40.29
#